data_AF-A0A7W0SEN8-F1
#
_entry.id   AF-A0A7W0SEN8-F1
#
_cell.length_a   1.000
_cell.length_b   1.000
_cell.length_c   1.000
_cell.angle_alpha   90.00
_cell.angle_beta   90.00
_cell.angle_gamma   90.00
#
_symmetry.space_group_name_H-M   'P 1'
#
loop_
_entity.id
_entity.type
_entity.pdbx_description
1 polymer ?
#
loop_
_entity_poly.entity_id
_entity_poly.type
_entity_poly.pdbx_seq_one_letter_code
_entity_poly.pdbx_strand_id
1 'polypeptide(L)'
;PNYTQLLKPKTCELFRTNFTKGMNEDRSFAFQLASTEGSTAGTKMSPESFGHNGFTGTSLWIDPTKERVFVLLTNRTHNHPLPFVNINSVRRDFHDIAIDRLDEDI
;
A
#
# COMPACT_ATOMS: atom_id res chain seq x y z
N PRO A 1 -0.59 10.00 -9.61
CA PRO A 1 0.52 10.98 -9.62
C PRO A 1 0.40 11.92 -10.82
N ASN A 2 0.15 13.20 -10.56
CA ASN A 2 -0.01 14.23 -11.59
C ASN A 2 1.32 14.62 -12.28
N TYR A 3 2.45 14.10 -11.78
CA TYR A 3 3.78 14.30 -12.35
C TYR A 3 4.57 12.99 -12.36
N THR A 4 5.36 12.78 -13.41
CA THR A 4 6.26 11.64 -13.59
C THR A 4 7.40 12.07 -14.51
N GLN A 5 8.64 11.70 -14.16
CA GLN A 5 9.82 11.96 -15.00
C GLN A 5 10.27 10.73 -15.79
N LEU A 6 9.82 9.54 -15.40
CA LEU A 6 10.30 8.26 -15.94
C LEU A 6 9.30 7.60 -16.89
N LEU A 7 8.01 7.65 -16.52
CA LEU A 7 6.95 6.95 -17.24
C LEU A 7 5.99 7.96 -17.87
N LYS A 8 5.35 7.58 -18.99
CA LYS A 8 4.26 8.37 -19.57
C LYS A 8 3.03 8.32 -18.64
N PRO A 9 2.20 9.38 -18.56
CA PRO A 9 0.98 9.36 -17.74
C PRO A 9 0.08 8.15 -18.00
N LYS A 10 -0.06 7.75 -19.28
CA LYS A 10 -0.84 6.56 -19.68
C LYS A 10 -0.30 5.25 -19.09
N THR A 11 1.03 5.15 -18.90
CA THR A 11 1.64 3.99 -18.25
C THR A 11 1.34 4.01 -16.75
N CYS A 12 1.33 5.17 -16.11
CA CYS A 12 0.99 5.29 -14.69
C CYS A 12 -0.46 4.91 -14.39
N GLU A 13 -1.38 5.07 -15.35
CA GLU A 13 -2.77 4.59 -15.22
C GLU A 13 -2.83 3.07 -14.99
N LEU A 14 -1.89 2.29 -15.55
CA LEU A 14 -1.86 0.84 -15.42
C LEU A 14 -1.65 0.38 -13.97
N PHE A 15 -1.08 1.22 -13.10
CA PHE A 15 -0.91 0.91 -11.67
C PHE A 15 -2.21 0.98 -10.87
N ARG A 16 -3.26 1.60 -11.43
CA ARG A 16 -4.56 1.77 -10.78
C ARG A 16 -5.68 0.92 -11.41
N THR A 17 -5.43 0.37 -12.60
CA THR A 17 -6.39 -0.49 -13.29
C THR A 17 -6.39 -1.89 -12.68
N ASN A 18 -7.55 -2.36 -12.24
CA ASN A 18 -7.73 -3.74 -11.79
C ASN A 18 -7.81 -4.70 -12.99
N PHE A 19 -6.83 -5.60 -13.12
CA PHE A 19 -6.78 -6.63 -14.16
C PHE A 19 -7.26 -8.00 -13.69
N THR A 20 -7.64 -8.14 -12.42
CA THR A 20 -8.04 -9.42 -11.79
C THR A 20 -9.39 -9.30 -11.08
N LYS A 21 -10.28 -8.43 -11.58
CA LYS A 21 -11.60 -8.22 -10.99
C LYS A 21 -12.38 -9.53 -10.86
N GLY A 22 -12.88 -9.82 -9.66
CA GLY A 22 -13.62 -11.04 -9.34
C GLY A 22 -12.71 -12.25 -9.02
N MET A 23 -11.40 -12.06 -8.95
CA MET A 23 -10.45 -13.05 -8.43
C MET A 23 -10.15 -12.79 -6.94
N ASN A 24 -9.26 -13.60 -6.35
CA ASN A 24 -8.94 -13.54 -4.92
C ASN A 24 -8.34 -12.20 -4.45
N GLU A 25 -7.60 -11.51 -5.31
CA GLU A 25 -6.99 -10.20 -5.00
C GLU A 25 -7.18 -9.26 -6.18
N ASP A 26 -7.43 -7.98 -5.88
CA ASP A 26 -7.45 -6.94 -6.88
C ASP A 26 -6.01 -6.53 -7.17
N ARG A 27 -5.56 -6.80 -8.40
CA ARG A 27 -4.19 -6.57 -8.84
C ARG A 27 -4.17 -5.69 -10.06
N SER A 28 -3.25 -4.73 -10.02
CA SER A 28 -2.90 -3.90 -11.15
C SER A 28 -1.58 -4.36 -11.76
N PHE A 29 -1.07 -3.59 -12.72
CA PHE A 29 0.26 -3.87 -13.23
C PHE A 29 1.30 -3.72 -12.09
N ALA A 30 2.03 -4.80 -11.79
CA ALA A 30 3.06 -4.90 -10.74
C ALA A 30 2.61 -4.81 -9.27
N PHE A 31 1.40 -4.35 -8.96
CA PHE A 31 0.98 -4.04 -7.58
C PHE A 31 -0.35 -4.68 -7.18
N GLN A 32 -0.57 -4.76 -5.88
CA GLN A 32 -1.89 -5.02 -5.30
C GLN A 32 -2.65 -3.69 -5.16
N LEU A 33 -3.96 -3.71 -5.37
CA LEU A 33 -4.85 -2.58 -5.13
C LEU A 33 -5.41 -2.59 -3.71
N ALA A 34 -5.60 -1.40 -3.14
CA ALA A 34 -6.15 -1.21 -1.79
C ALA A 34 -7.62 -1.66 -1.70
N SER A 35 -8.32 -1.75 -2.83
CA SER A 35 -9.65 -2.36 -2.92
C SER A 35 -9.69 -3.86 -2.59
N THR A 36 -8.54 -4.54 -2.51
CA THR A 36 -8.48 -5.95 -2.09
C THR A 36 -8.99 -6.09 -0.66
N GLU A 37 -9.95 -7.00 -0.44
CA GLU A 37 -10.44 -7.31 0.91
C GLU A 37 -9.30 -7.78 1.82
N GLY A 38 -9.21 -7.22 3.03
CA GLY A 38 -8.16 -7.57 3.99
C GLY A 38 -6.76 -7.08 3.60
N SER A 39 -6.65 -6.17 2.62
CA SER A 39 -5.38 -5.58 2.18
C SER A 39 -4.53 -5.05 3.34
N THR A 40 -3.21 -5.11 3.18
CA THR A 40 -2.27 -4.49 4.11
C THR A 40 -2.21 -2.97 3.99
N ALA A 41 -2.93 -2.36 3.04
CA ALA A 41 -3.04 -0.90 2.90
C ALA A 41 -3.74 -0.21 4.08
N GLY A 42 -4.36 -0.97 4.97
CA GLY A 42 -5.24 -0.43 6.00
C GLY A 42 -6.68 -0.33 5.51
N THR A 43 -7.50 0.39 6.27
CA THR A 43 -8.93 0.58 6.01
C THR A 43 -9.25 1.97 5.48
N LYS A 44 -8.31 2.92 5.54
CA LYS A 44 -8.56 4.35 5.25
C LYS A 44 -7.99 4.84 3.93
N MET A 45 -7.24 3.99 3.23
CA MET A 45 -6.60 4.37 1.97
C MET A 45 -7.61 4.39 0.83
N SER A 46 -7.44 5.28 -0.16
CA SER A 46 -8.36 5.36 -1.30
C SER A 46 -8.39 4.04 -2.08
N PRO A 47 -9.54 3.59 -2.64
CA PRO A 47 -9.62 2.30 -3.35
C PRO A 47 -8.67 2.17 -4.56
N GLU A 48 -8.34 3.27 -5.23
CA GLU A 48 -7.38 3.32 -6.35
C GLU A 48 -5.91 3.23 -5.92
N SER A 49 -5.64 3.17 -4.63
CA SER A 49 -4.28 3.10 -4.12
C SER A 49 -3.67 1.75 -4.40
N PHE A 50 -2.35 1.73 -4.59
CA PHE A 50 -1.64 0.53 -5.00
C PHE A 50 -0.31 0.41 -4.26
N GLY A 51 0.10 -0.83 -4.02
CA GLY A 51 1.29 -1.07 -3.22
C GLY A 51 1.78 -2.50 -3.23
N HIS A 52 2.88 -2.70 -2.51
CA HIS A 52 3.51 -3.99 -2.31
C HIS A 52 4.20 -4.07 -0.96
N ASN A 53 4.40 -5.29 -0.48
CA ASN A 53 5.08 -5.57 0.77
C ASN A 53 6.38 -6.31 0.50
N GLY A 54 7.40 -6.04 1.31
CA GLY A 54 8.60 -6.87 1.32
C GLY A 54 8.52 -7.97 2.37
N PHE A 55 9.14 -9.10 2.06
CA PHE A 55 9.22 -10.26 2.96
C PHE A 55 9.77 -9.90 4.34
N THR A 56 10.82 -9.08 4.40
CA THR A 56 11.50 -8.72 5.64
C THR A 56 10.72 -7.72 6.49
N GLY A 57 9.58 -7.20 6.03
CA GLY A 57 8.72 -6.33 6.86
C GLY A 57 8.38 -4.99 6.22
N THR A 58 9.07 -4.62 5.14
CA THR A 58 8.79 -3.36 4.42
C THR A 58 7.38 -3.32 3.85
N SER A 59 6.86 -2.11 3.65
CA SER A 59 5.59 -1.85 2.99
C SER A 59 5.66 -0.53 2.23
N LEU A 60 5.20 -0.51 0.98
CA LEU A 60 5.12 0.67 0.12
C LEU A 60 3.71 0.74 -0.44
N TRP A 61 3.04 1.86 -0.22
CA TRP A 61 1.72 2.15 -0.79
C TRP A 61 1.67 3.58 -1.31
N ILE A 62 0.97 3.78 -2.43
CA ILE A 62 0.79 5.08 -3.07
C ILE A 62 -0.70 5.34 -3.20
N ASP A 63 -1.17 6.45 -2.61
CA ASP A 63 -2.53 6.96 -2.78
C ASP A 63 -2.52 8.09 -3.83
N PRO A 64 -2.95 7.79 -5.07
CA PRO A 64 -2.96 8.77 -6.14
C PRO A 64 -4.09 9.81 -6.01
N THR A 65 -5.11 9.55 -5.19
CA THR A 65 -6.29 10.41 -4.99
C THR A 65 -5.95 11.54 -4.05
N LYS A 66 -5.29 11.21 -2.94
CA LYS A 66 -4.83 12.20 -1.94
C LYS A 66 -3.40 12.67 -2.17
N GLU A 67 -2.75 12.20 -3.24
CA GLU A 67 -1.35 12.50 -3.59
C GLU A 67 -0.34 12.18 -2.47
N ARG A 68 -0.51 11.03 -1.82
CA ARG A 68 0.32 10.60 -0.69
C ARG A 68 1.11 9.33 -1.01
N VAL A 69 2.31 9.21 -0.44
CA VAL A 69 3.15 8.01 -0.52
C VAL A 69 3.51 7.57 0.88
N PHE A 70 3.25 6.31 1.20
CA PHE A 70 3.50 5.69 2.48
C PHE A 70 4.61 4.66 2.35
N VAL A 71 5.69 4.83 3.12
CA VAL A 71 6.83 3.91 3.13
C VAL A 71 7.12 3.50 4.57
N LEU A 72 6.97 2.22 4.87
CA LEU A 72 7.37 1.61 6.13
C LEU A 72 8.59 0.74 5.91
N LEU A 73 9.72 1.10 6.52
CA LEU A 73 10.97 0.35 6.44
C LEU A 73 11.24 -0.35 7.78
N THR A 74 11.00 -1.65 7.83
CA THR A 74 11.18 -2.48 9.05
C THR A 74 11.85 -3.81 8.70
N ASN A 75 12.31 -4.52 9.74
CA ASN A 75 12.91 -5.85 9.61
C ASN A 75 12.33 -6.83 10.65
N ARG A 76 11.26 -7.55 10.29
CA ARG A 76 10.65 -8.63 11.09
C ARG A 76 11.49 -9.91 11.18
N THR A 77 12.55 -10.02 10.37
CA THR A 77 13.43 -11.20 10.35
C THR A 77 14.64 -11.04 11.26
N HIS A 78 14.82 -9.87 11.88
CA HIS A 78 15.83 -9.68 12.91
C HIS A 78 15.52 -10.54 14.15
N ASN A 79 16.56 -10.94 14.87
CA ASN A 79 16.62 -12.09 15.77
C ASN A 79 15.62 -12.04 16.96
N HIS A 80 14.34 -12.37 16.71
CA HIS A 80 13.27 -12.34 17.70
C HIS A 80 12.82 -13.76 18.10
N PRO A 81 12.60 -14.01 19.41
CA PRO A 81 12.01 -15.27 19.86
C PRO A 81 10.57 -15.40 19.32
N LEU A 82 10.16 -16.65 19.06
CA LEU A 82 8.81 -16.95 18.62
C LEU A 82 7.76 -16.65 19.73
N PRO A 83 6.51 -16.33 19.36
CA PRO A 83 6.00 -16.21 17.99
C PRO A 83 6.37 -14.87 17.33
N PHE A 84 6.50 -14.87 16.00
CA PHE A 84 6.75 -13.62 15.27
C PHE A 84 5.58 -12.66 15.38
N VAL A 85 5.88 -11.37 15.48
CA VAL A 85 4.89 -10.29 15.34
C VAL A 85 4.15 -10.44 14.00
N ASN A 86 2.82 -10.27 14.04
CA ASN A 86 2.01 -10.17 12.83
C ASN A 86 2.31 -8.84 12.13
N ILE A 87 3.31 -8.85 11.24
CA ILE A 87 3.76 -7.67 10.52
C ILE A 87 2.66 -7.05 9.65
N ASN A 88 1.67 -7.84 9.21
CA ASN A 88 0.55 -7.31 8.44
C ASN A 88 -0.37 -6.43 9.28
N SER A 89 -0.50 -6.71 10.59
CA SER A 89 -1.22 -5.81 11.51
C SER A 89 -0.49 -4.48 11.63
N VAL A 90 0.82 -4.54 11.94
CA VAL A 90 1.66 -3.34 12.07
C VAL A 90 1.62 -2.45 10.83
N ARG A 91 1.61 -3.05 9.63
CA ARG A 91 1.47 -2.31 8.37
C ARG A 91 0.13 -1.58 8.27
N ARG A 92 -0.98 -2.26 8.55
CA ARG A 92 -2.32 -1.64 8.52
C ARG A 92 -2.43 -0.51 9.53
N ASP A 93 -1.99 -0.77 10.76
CA ASP A 93 -2.03 0.22 11.84
C ASP A 93 -1.19 1.45 11.48
N PHE A 94 0.00 1.24 10.91
CA PHE A 94 0.84 2.33 10.41
C PHE A 94 0.11 3.17 9.35
N HIS A 95 -0.49 2.55 8.33
CA HIS A 95 -1.15 3.30 7.26
C HIS A 95 -2.37 4.04 7.77
N ASP A 96 -3.22 3.41 8.59
CA ASP A 96 -4.43 4.04 9.12
C ASP A 96 -4.10 5.22 10.05
N ILE A 97 -3.12 5.05 10.97
CA ILE A 97 -2.67 6.12 11.87
C ILE A 97 -2.03 7.26 11.08
N ALA A 98 -1.20 6.95 10.08
CA ALA A 98 -0.57 7.96 9.24
C ALA A 98 -1.60 8.76 8.45
N ILE A 99 -2.64 8.10 7.92
CA ILE A 99 -3.73 8.77 7.20
C ILE A 99 -4.52 9.69 8.13
N ASP A 100 -4.89 9.21 9.33
CA ASP A 100 -5.60 10.04 10.31
C ASP A 100 -4.82 11.31 10.64
N ARG A 101 -3.53 11.15 10.94
CA ARG A 101 -2.67 12.28 11.30
C ARG A 101 -2.54 13.29 10.16
N LEU A 102 -2.43 12.83 8.92
CA LEU A 102 -2.35 13.69 7.74
C LEU A 102 -3.70 14.34 7.38
N ASP A 103 -4.83 13.76 7.78
CA ASP A 103 -6.15 14.35 7.61
C ASP A 103 -6.46 15.39 8.70
N GLU A 104 -5.88 15.28 9.90
CA GLU A 104 -5.97 16.27 10.99
C GLU A 104 -5.16 17.55 10.75
N ASP A 105 -4.07 17.47 9.98
CA ASP A 105 -3.18 18.61 9.67
C ASP A 105 -3.70 19.50 8.51
N ILE A 106 -4.92 19.26 8.01
CA ILE A 106 -5.56 20.00 6.90
C ILE A 106 -6.74 20.83 7.41
#